data_AF-A0A923V314-F1
#
_entry.id   AF-A0A923V314-F1
#
_cell.length_a   1.000
_cell.length_b   1.000
_cell.length_c   1.000
_cell.angle_alpha   90.00
_cell.angle_beta   90.00
_cell.angle_gamma   90.00
#
_symmetry.space_group_name_H-M   'P 1'
#
loop_
_entity.id
_entity.type
_entity.pdbx_description
1 polymer ?
#
loop_
_entity_poly.entity_id
_entity_poly.type
_entity_poly.pdbx_seq_one_letter_code
_entity_poly.pdbx_strand_id
1 'polypeptide(L)' 'YYHLGKLYEKQNETDQAISIYQQGMEVANNKRDMHALSELRTAFNSASGLDYEDD' A
#
# COMPACT_ATOMS: atom_id res chain seq x y z
N TYR A 1 -8.13 3.56 0.52
CA TYR A 1 -7.02 2.71 0.99
C TYR A 1 -5.69 3.40 0.83
N TYR A 2 -5.27 3.81 -0.38
CA TYR A 2 -3.96 4.46 -0.60
C TYR A 2 -3.68 5.65 0.35
N HIS A 3 -4.53 6.69 0.35
CA HIS A 3 -4.30 7.86 1.20
C HIS A 3 -4.37 7.56 2.70
N LEU A 4 -5.18 6.58 3.11
CA LEU A 4 -5.26 6.16 4.50
C LEU A 4 -3.98 5.43 4.93
N GLY A 5 -3.43 4.55 4.09
CA GLY A 5 -2.13 3.93 4.35
C GLY A 5 -1.01 4.96 4.43
N LYS A 6 -0.96 5.95 3.52
CA LYS A 6 0.03 7.03 3.59
C LYS A 6 -0.12 7.90 4.85
N LEU A 7 -1.33 8.02 5.39
CA LEU A 7 -1.56 8.71 6.66
C LEU A 7 -0.99 7.90 7.83
N TYR A 8 -1.13 6.57 7.82
CA TYR A 8 -0.53 5.70 8.83
C TYR A 8 1.01 5.72 8.76
N GLU A 9 1.60 5.69 7.57
CA GLU A 9 3.06 5.88 7.40
C GLU A 9 3.56 7.18 8.02
N LYS A 10 2.85 8.30 7.79
CA LYS A 10 3.21 9.61 8.37
C LYS A 10 3.14 9.63 9.90
N GLN A 11 2.37 8.71 10.50
CA GLN A 11 2.26 8.55 11.95
C GLN A 11 3.25 7.51 12.49
N ASN A 12 4.15 6.97 11.65
CA ASN A 12 5.03 5.84 11.96
C ASN A 12 4.28 4.55 12.34
N GLU A 13 3.03 4.43 11.89
CA GLU A 13 2.17 3.26 12.08
C GLU A 13 2.27 2.34 10.85
N THR A 14 3.48 1.85 10.57
CA THR A 14 3.79 1.11 9.33
C THR A 14 2.97 -0.17 9.20
N ASP A 15 2.78 -0.93 10.29
CA ASP A 15 1.99 -2.17 10.27
C ASP A 15 0.53 -1.91 9.86
N GLN A 16 -0.06 -0.82 10.37
CA GLN A 16 -1.40 -0.38 9.98
C GLN A 16 -1.43 0.02 8.50
N ALA A 17 -0.42 0.74 8.00
CA ALA A 17 -0.34 1.12 6.60
C ALA A 17 -0.33 -0.10 5.68
N ILE A 18 0.51 -1.10 5.99
CA ILE A 18 0.63 -2.36 5.26
C ILE A 18 -0.74 -3.08 5.19
N SER A 19 -1.42 -3.21 6.34
CA SER A 19 -2.74 -3.85 6.40
C SER A 19 -3.78 -3.12 5.53
N ILE A 20 -3.80 -1.79 5.58
CA ILE A 20 -4.71 -0.97 4.78
C ILE A 20 -4.44 -1.10 3.28
N TYR A 21 -3.17 -1.17 2.87
CA TYR A 21 -2.83 -1.39 1.47
C TYR A 21 -3.28 -2.77 0.98
N GLN A 22 -3.06 -3.81 1.77
CA GLN A 22 -3.52 -5.17 1.45
C GLN A 22 -5.03 -5.23 1.23
N GLN A 23 -5.81 -4.68 2.17
CA GLN A 23 -7.27 -4.59 2.03
C GLN A 23 -7.67 -3.80 0.79
N GLY A 24 -6.96 -2.71 0.49
CA GLY A 24 -7.19 -1.94 -0.73
C GLY A 24 -6.96 -2.74 -1.99
N MET A 25 -5.90 -3.55 -2.03
CA MET A 25 -5.55 -4.38 -3.19
C MET A 25 -6.63 -5.43 -3.45
N GLU A 26 -7.19 -6.05 -2.41
CA GLU A 26 -8.31 -6.98 -2.54
C GLU A 26 -9.55 -6.30 -3.16
N VAL A 27 -9.90 -5.11 -2.68
CA VAL A 27 -11.03 -4.34 -3.20
C VAL A 27 -10.79 -3.89 -4.65
N ALA A 28 -9.60 -3.39 -4.96
CA ALA A 28 -9.25 -2.95 -6.31
C ALA A 28 -9.24 -4.13 -7.30
N ASN A 29 -8.68 -5.27 -6.89
CA ASN A 29 -8.68 -6.50 -7.69
C ASN A 29 -10.11 -6.99 -7.97
N ASN A 30 -10.99 -7.01 -6.96
CA ASN A 30 -12.39 -7.39 -7.13
C ASN A 30 -13.15 -6.45 -8.06
N LYS A 31 -12.80 -5.15 -8.06
CA LYS A 31 -13.36 -4.15 -8.96
C LYS A 31 -12.71 -4.12 -10.35
N ARG A 32 -11.66 -4.92 -10.58
CA ARG A 32 -10.80 -4.88 -11.79
C ARG A 32 -10.21 -3.49 -12.06
N ASP A 33 -9.95 -2.72 -11.00
CA ASP A 33 -9.32 -1.41 -11.08
C ASP A 33 -7.80 -1.58 -11.04
N MET A 34 -7.22 -1.75 -12.22
CA MET A 34 -5.77 -2.01 -12.36
C MET A 34 -4.93 -0.80 -11.99
N HIS A 35 -5.44 0.43 -12.18
CA HIS A 35 -4.71 1.64 -11.81
C HIS A 35 -4.60 1.74 -10.29
N ALA A 36 -5.72 1.64 -9.58
CA ALA A 36 -5.72 1.67 -8.11
C ALA A 36 -4.90 0.50 -7.52
N LEU A 37 -4.99 -0.69 -8.12
CA LEU A 37 -4.20 -1.85 -7.69
C LEU A 37 -2.70 -1.61 -7.84
N SER A 38 -2.27 -0.97 -8.93
CA SER A 38 -0.86 -0.62 -9.15
C SER A 38 -0.35 0.37 -8.10
N GLU A 39 -1.09 1.45 -7.83
CA GLU A 39 -0.71 2.45 -6.83
C GLU A 39 -0.60 1.86 -5.43
N LEU A 40 -1.51 0.96 -5.07
CA LEU A 40 -1.51 0.26 -3.79
C LEU A 40 -0.34 -0.71 -3.64
N ARG A 41 0.03 -1.42 -4.72
CA ARG A 41 1.20 -2.32 -4.72
C ARG A 41 2.50 -1.57 -4.52
N THR A 42 2.68 -0.44 -5.22
CA THR A 42 3.87 0.41 -5.04
C THR A 42 3.97 0.90 -3.60
N ALA A 43 2.87 1.42 -3.04
CA ALA A 43 2.85 1.89 -1.66
C ALA A 43 3.13 0.76 -0.64
N PHE A 44 2.55 -0.41 -0.86
CA PHE A 44 2.79 -1.59 -0.03
C PHE A 44 4.25 -2.02 -0.03
N ASN A 45 4.90 -2.10 -1.20
CA ASN A 45 6.30 -2.51 -1.31
C ASN A 45 7.22 -1.54 -0.57
N SER A 46 7.02 -0.23 -0.79
CA SER A 46 7.76 0.83 -0.11
C SER A 46 7.57 0.74 1.42
N ALA A 47 6.33 0.59 1.90
CA ALA A 47 6.04 0.49 3.33
C ALA A 47 6.56 -0.81 3.98
N SER A 48 6.63 -1.90 3.23
CA SER A 48 7.10 -3.21 3.73
C SER A 48 8.61 -3.35 3.70
N GLY A 49 9.36 -2.33 3.24
CA GLY A 49 10.80 -2.43 3.02
C GLY A 49 11.18 -3.43 1.92
N LEU A 50 10.25 -3.71 1.01
CA LEU A 50 10.44 -4.59 -0.15
C LEU A 50 10.84 -3.81 -1.41
N ASP A 51 10.96 -2.47 -1.31
CA ASP A 51 11.77 -1.72 -2.26
C ASP A 51 13.22 -2.11 -2.01
N TYR A 52 13.71 -3.02 -2.84
CA TYR A 52 15.13 -3.28 -3.04
C TYR A 52 15.76 -2.07 -3.73
N GLU A 53 15.82 -0.94 -3.05
CA GLU A 53 16.71 0.18 -3.38
C GLU A 53 17.69 0.33 -2.21
N ASP A 54 18.48 -0.72 -1.99
CA ASP A 54 19.73 -0.65 -1.21
C ASP A 54 20.86 -0.68 -2.26
N ASP A 55 21.11 0.49 -2.87
CA ASP A 55 22.29 0.83 -3.67
C ASP A 55 23.05 1.97 -2.98
#